data_AF-A0A2V6WVM8-F1
#
_entry.id   AF-A0A2V6WVM8-F1
#
_cell.length_a   1.000
_cell.length_b   1.000
_cell.length_c   1.000
_cell.angle_alpha   90.00
_cell.angle_beta   90.00
_cell.angle_gamma   90.00
#
_symmetry.space_group_name_H-M   'P 1'
#
loop_
_entity.id
_entity.type
_entity.pdbx_description
1 polymer ?
#
loop_
_entity_poly.entity_id
_entity_poly.type
_entity_poly.pdbx_seq_one_letter_code
_entity_poly.pdbx_strand_id
1 'polypeptide(L)'
;MNGTPGDPRSFDALDALLDEQAYRAAFWRVAGEEINYRRFFDINELAAIRMEVPEVFAETHRLVFRLVSEGVVTGLRVDHPDGLYAPAEYFQRLQRGCARALGRDDDFYVVAEKILAPGEHLPEGWPTAGTTGYEFLNLVNGVFVDRAQARALEQVYARLIRVRPPFSDVVYECKRLIMETSMAAELNMLSHRLNRISEKHRSSRDFTLASLTTALREIIAAFPVYRTYVGDPPLSPAPPDDRDREYIARAVAHAKRRTPTLNASVYDWVHDVLTLCFPDWASDQDCAERVDFVRSFQQITGPVTAKGYEDTVLYRFNRLVSLNEVGGDPSRFGTALGEFHAENVERRRRSPHTLSATATHDTKRGEDVRTRINVLSEIPAEWRARVAAWQRLNRKHRTVVDGQPTPGANTEYLVYQTLVGAWPIDVERFRAYLA
;
A
#
# COMPACT_ATOMS: atom_id res chain seq x y z
N MET A 1 -8.67 -25.98 35.80
CA MET A 1 -8.52 -24.76 34.99
C MET A 1 -9.05 -24.93 33.57
N ASN A 2 -9.03 -26.11 32.94
CA ASN A 2 -9.47 -26.27 31.55
C ASN A 2 -11.00 -26.15 31.29
N GLY A 3 -11.80 -25.89 32.33
CA GLY A 3 -13.26 -25.83 32.28
C GLY A 3 -13.94 -27.09 31.71
N THR A 4 -15.25 -27.00 31.54
CA THR A 4 -16.12 -28.03 30.97
C THR A 4 -16.99 -27.38 29.89
N PRO A 5 -16.90 -27.82 28.62
CA PRO A 5 -17.74 -27.30 27.55
C PRO A 5 -19.24 -27.39 27.91
N GLY A 6 -19.95 -26.28 27.78
CA GLY A 6 -21.38 -26.17 28.15
C GLY A 6 -21.64 -25.64 29.56
N ASP A 7 -20.62 -25.48 30.41
CA ASP A 7 -20.71 -24.80 31.70
C ASP A 7 -19.76 -23.57 31.75
N PRO A 8 -20.25 -22.36 31.44
CA PRO A 8 -19.41 -21.16 31.38
C PRO A 8 -18.64 -20.87 32.67
N ARG A 9 -19.26 -21.09 33.85
CA ARG A 9 -18.64 -20.76 35.14
C ARG A 9 -17.46 -21.66 35.50
N SER A 10 -17.37 -22.84 34.87
CA SER A 10 -16.22 -23.73 35.04
C SER A 10 -14.90 -23.14 34.51
N PHE A 11 -14.98 -22.07 33.70
CA PHE A 11 -13.83 -21.35 33.16
C PHE A 11 -13.45 -20.11 34.00
N ASP A 12 -14.22 -19.70 35.01
CA ASP A 12 -13.99 -18.47 35.79
C ASP A 12 -12.57 -18.38 36.39
N ALA A 13 -12.02 -19.51 36.85
CA ALA A 13 -10.66 -19.55 37.40
C ALA A 13 -9.57 -19.37 36.32
N LEU A 14 -9.83 -19.80 35.09
CA LEU A 14 -8.93 -19.55 33.95
C LEU A 14 -9.05 -18.10 33.48
N ASP A 15 -10.27 -17.56 33.45
CA ASP A 15 -10.54 -16.17 33.11
C ASP A 15 -9.82 -15.20 34.06
N ALA A 16 -9.96 -15.41 35.37
CA ALA A 16 -9.22 -14.64 36.38
C ALA A 16 -7.70 -14.73 36.23
N LEU A 17 -7.16 -15.90 35.86
CA LEU A 17 -5.73 -16.05 35.58
C LEU A 17 -5.32 -15.26 34.33
N LEU A 18 -6.15 -15.26 33.28
CA LEU A 18 -5.89 -14.52 32.05
C LEU A 18 -5.94 -13.00 32.29
N ASP A 19 -6.84 -12.52 33.15
CA ASP A 19 -6.97 -11.11 33.54
C ASP A 19 -5.74 -10.57 34.29
N GLU A 20 -4.94 -11.43 34.92
CA GLU A 20 -3.69 -11.05 35.59
C GLU A 20 -2.50 -10.92 34.62
N GLN A 21 -2.65 -11.29 33.35
CA GLN A 21 -1.53 -11.30 32.40
C GLN A 21 -1.26 -9.91 31.79
N ALA A 22 -0.01 -9.68 31.37
CA ALA A 22 0.38 -8.47 30.64
C ALA A 22 -0.15 -8.40 29.19
N TYR A 23 -0.89 -9.43 28.76
CA TYR A 23 -1.53 -9.53 27.45
C TYR A 23 -3.01 -9.88 27.65
N ARG A 24 -3.86 -9.44 26.71
CA ARG A 24 -5.27 -9.83 26.67
C ARG A 24 -5.49 -10.76 25.47
N ALA A 25 -5.84 -12.02 25.73
CA ALA A 25 -6.33 -12.90 24.68
C ALA A 25 -7.72 -12.42 24.24
N ALA A 26 -7.91 -12.19 22.94
CA ALA A 26 -9.18 -11.71 22.40
C ALA A 26 -9.54 -12.50 21.13
N PHE A 27 -10.84 -12.55 20.83
CA PHE A 27 -11.31 -13.11 19.57
C PHE A 27 -10.72 -12.31 18.39
N TRP A 28 -10.21 -12.99 17.37
CA TRP A 28 -9.40 -12.38 16.31
C TRP A 28 -10.06 -11.19 15.59
N ARG A 29 -11.40 -11.12 15.53
CA ARG A 29 -12.12 -9.99 14.93
C ARG A 29 -12.00 -8.69 15.72
N VAL A 30 -11.72 -8.77 17.02
CA VAL A 30 -11.50 -7.60 17.89
C VAL A 30 -10.23 -6.83 17.47
N ALA A 31 -9.28 -7.50 16.81
CA ALA A 31 -8.02 -6.88 16.40
C ALA A 31 -8.20 -5.73 15.39
N GLY A 32 -9.27 -5.73 14.59
CA GLY A 32 -9.56 -4.62 13.67
C GLY A 32 -9.82 -3.28 14.38
N GLU A 33 -10.32 -3.34 15.63
CA GLU A 33 -10.77 -2.16 16.38
C GLU A 33 -9.89 -1.85 17.60
N GLU A 34 -9.34 -2.87 18.28
CA GLU A 34 -8.70 -2.70 19.59
C GLU A 34 -7.23 -3.14 19.68
N ILE A 35 -6.58 -3.49 18.56
CA ILE A 35 -5.15 -3.84 18.62
C ILE A 35 -4.30 -2.65 19.07
N ASN A 36 -3.37 -2.90 20.00
CA ASN A 36 -2.56 -1.86 20.66
C ASN A 36 -1.07 -1.90 20.31
N TYR A 37 -0.70 -2.66 19.27
CA TYR A 37 0.64 -2.64 18.69
C TYR A 37 0.55 -2.46 17.18
N ARG A 38 1.60 -1.90 16.58
CA ARG A 38 1.67 -1.71 15.13
C ARG A 38 1.94 -3.04 14.46
N ARG A 39 1.16 -3.37 13.42
CA ARG A 39 1.27 -4.58 12.61
C ARG A 39 1.98 -4.33 11.28
N PHE A 40 2.38 -5.41 10.62
CA PHE A 40 2.60 -5.41 9.17
C PHE A 40 1.24 -5.54 8.46
N PHE A 41 0.79 -4.45 7.84
CA PHE A 41 -0.57 -4.32 7.30
C PHE A 41 -1.66 -4.67 8.34
N ASP A 42 -2.51 -5.65 8.04
CA ASP A 42 -3.58 -6.18 8.89
C ASP A 42 -3.28 -7.59 9.42
N ILE A 43 -2.01 -8.03 9.39
CA ILE A 43 -1.59 -9.36 9.85
C ILE A 43 -1.25 -9.30 11.34
N ASN A 44 -2.08 -9.95 12.17
CA ASN A 44 -1.97 -9.89 13.63
C ASN A 44 -0.70 -10.56 14.16
N GLU A 45 -0.21 -11.59 13.47
CA GLU A 45 0.95 -12.38 13.90
C GLU A 45 2.28 -11.64 13.67
N LEU A 46 2.26 -10.50 12.95
CA LEU A 46 3.46 -9.74 12.58
C LEU A 46 3.51 -8.39 13.29
N ALA A 47 4.09 -8.37 14.49
CA ALA A 47 4.33 -7.15 15.25
C ALA A 47 5.54 -6.37 14.71
N ALA A 48 5.37 -5.06 14.52
CA ALA A 48 6.42 -4.22 13.95
C ALA A 48 7.52 -3.88 14.97
N ILE A 49 8.76 -3.80 14.48
CA ILE A 49 9.95 -3.51 15.27
C ILE A 49 10.36 -2.05 15.10
N ARG A 50 10.85 -1.44 16.19
CA ARG A 50 11.30 -0.04 16.26
C ARG A 50 12.73 0.14 15.75
N MET A 51 12.93 0.04 14.44
CA MET A 51 14.26 0.13 13.80
C MET A 51 14.93 1.51 13.96
N GLU A 52 14.18 2.55 14.33
CA GLU A 52 14.72 3.86 14.66
C GLU A 52 15.55 3.85 15.96
N VAL A 53 15.32 2.87 16.83
CA VAL A 53 16.04 2.69 18.09
C VAL A 53 17.40 2.00 17.82
N PRO A 54 18.55 2.64 18.12
CA PRO A 54 19.87 2.14 17.74
C PRO A 54 20.20 0.72 18.24
N GLU A 55 19.85 0.40 19.49
CA GLU A 55 20.09 -0.90 20.10
C GLU A 55 19.27 -2.02 19.43
N VAL A 56 18.03 -1.71 19.03
CA VAL A 56 17.16 -2.64 18.29
C VAL A 56 17.73 -2.90 16.90
N PHE A 57 18.16 -1.85 16.20
CA PHE A 57 18.81 -1.99 14.90
C PHE A 57 20.08 -2.85 14.99
N ALA A 58 20.94 -2.58 15.97
CA ALA A 58 22.19 -3.30 16.16
C ALA A 58 21.97 -4.80 16.41
N GLU A 59 21.03 -5.16 17.29
CA GLU A 59 20.75 -6.56 17.61
C GLU A 59 20.15 -7.30 16.40
N THR A 60 19.16 -6.71 15.74
CA THR A 60 18.49 -7.33 14.59
C THR A 60 19.41 -7.52 13.37
N HIS A 61 20.42 -6.67 13.20
CA HIS A 61 21.35 -6.73 12.07
C HIS A 61 22.66 -7.46 12.38
N ARG A 62 22.85 -7.96 13.61
CA ARG A 62 24.10 -8.64 14.01
C ARG A 62 24.47 -9.80 13.10
N LEU A 63 23.50 -10.66 12.75
CA LEU A 63 23.71 -11.77 11.83
C LEU A 63 23.99 -11.26 10.40
N VAL A 64 23.23 -10.27 9.93
CA VAL A 64 23.39 -9.69 8.59
C VAL A 64 24.79 -9.15 8.41
N PHE A 65 25.28 -8.34 9.36
CA PHE A 65 26.64 -7.79 9.27
C PHE A 65 27.73 -8.85 9.39
N ARG A 66 27.51 -9.92 10.15
CA ARG A 66 28.43 -11.07 10.16
C ARG A 66 28.52 -11.72 8.77
N LEU A 67 27.38 -11.98 8.12
CA LEU A 67 27.35 -12.56 6.77
C LEU A 67 28.02 -11.66 5.73
N VAL A 68 27.87 -10.34 5.88
CA VAL A 68 28.57 -9.35 5.06
C VAL A 68 30.08 -9.40 5.32
N SER A 69 30.53 -9.40 6.59
CA SER A 69 31.97 -9.45 6.92
C SER A 69 32.65 -10.75 6.49
N GLU A 70 31.90 -11.86 6.50
CA GLU A 70 32.39 -13.17 6.05
C GLU A 70 32.34 -13.33 4.52
N GLY A 71 31.81 -12.33 3.79
CA GLY A 71 31.67 -12.37 2.33
C GLY A 71 30.66 -13.39 1.81
N VAL A 72 29.75 -13.88 2.67
CA VAL A 72 28.72 -14.88 2.30
C VAL A 72 27.65 -14.26 1.39
N VAL A 73 27.41 -12.96 1.53
CA VAL A 73 26.46 -12.19 0.71
C VAL A 73 27.17 -11.01 0.05
N THR A 74 26.70 -10.60 -1.13
CA THR A 74 27.25 -9.49 -1.91
C THR A 74 26.29 -8.31 -2.06
N GLY A 75 25.08 -8.44 -1.51
CA GLY A 75 24.06 -7.40 -1.51
C GLY A 75 22.88 -7.76 -0.63
N LEU A 76 22.02 -6.77 -0.37
CA LEU A 76 20.82 -6.90 0.45
C LEU A 76 19.58 -6.40 -0.31
N ARG A 77 18.44 -7.08 -0.13
CA ARG A 77 17.12 -6.56 -0.50
C ARG A 77 16.38 -6.24 0.79
N VAL A 78 16.02 -4.96 0.98
CA VAL A 78 15.27 -4.51 2.16
C VAL A 78 13.78 -4.66 1.88
N ASP A 79 13.13 -5.48 2.70
CA ASP A 79 11.68 -5.69 2.71
C ASP A 79 10.95 -4.48 3.32
N HIS A 80 9.87 -4.06 2.68
CA HIS A 80 8.93 -3.06 3.20
C HIS A 80 9.55 -1.82 3.92
N PRO A 81 10.52 -1.09 3.32
CA PRO A 81 11.10 0.11 3.91
C PRO A 81 10.06 1.21 4.18
N ASP A 82 8.93 1.22 3.45
CA ASP A 82 7.83 2.16 3.68
C ASP A 82 7.07 1.90 5.00
N GLY A 83 7.34 0.79 5.70
CA GLY A 83 6.84 0.56 7.06
C GLY A 83 7.73 1.14 8.17
N LEU A 84 8.93 1.65 7.83
CA LEU A 84 9.88 2.19 8.79
C LEU A 84 9.47 3.58 9.27
N TYR A 85 9.90 3.92 10.49
CA TYR A 85 9.64 5.23 11.09
C TYR A 85 10.44 6.34 10.40
N ALA A 86 11.73 6.08 10.14
CA ALA A 86 12.64 6.96 9.42
C ALA A 86 13.50 6.17 8.41
N PRO A 87 12.98 5.81 7.23
CA PRO A 87 13.68 4.93 6.28
C PRO A 87 15.00 5.51 5.77
N ALA A 88 15.09 6.83 5.57
CA ALA A 88 16.34 7.48 5.19
C ALA A 88 17.48 7.20 6.19
N GLU A 89 17.18 7.36 7.49
CA GLU A 89 18.14 7.07 8.56
C GLU A 89 18.48 5.58 8.64
N TYR A 90 17.49 4.71 8.45
CA TYR A 90 17.70 3.26 8.41
C TYR A 90 18.71 2.86 7.33
N PHE A 91 18.55 3.34 6.09
CA PHE A 91 19.47 3.00 5.00
C PHE A 91 20.88 3.55 5.24
N GLN A 92 21.03 4.74 5.82
CA GLN A 92 22.34 5.25 6.23
C GLN A 92 23.01 4.37 7.29
N ARG A 93 22.25 3.95 8.31
CA ARG A 93 22.76 3.04 9.36
C ARG A 93 23.15 1.69 8.76
N LEU A 94 22.38 1.18 7.79
CA LEU A 94 22.66 -0.06 7.08
C LEU A 94 23.96 0.02 6.28
N GLN A 95 24.15 1.08 5.49
CA GLN A 95 25.40 1.28 4.74
C GLN A 95 26.61 1.43 5.65
N ARG A 96 26.52 2.26 6.71
CA ARG A 96 27.60 2.38 7.72
C ARG A 96 27.90 1.05 8.41
N GLY A 97 26.89 0.21 8.60
CA GLY A 97 27.06 -1.15 9.15
C GLY A 97 27.82 -2.05 8.19
N CYS A 98 27.44 -2.06 6.92
CA CYS A 98 28.11 -2.85 5.87
C CYS A 98 29.56 -2.39 5.63
N ALA A 99 29.80 -1.08 5.57
CA ALA A 99 31.13 -0.50 5.44
C ALA A 99 32.07 -0.95 6.58
N ARG A 100 31.58 -0.87 7.83
CA ARG A 100 32.32 -1.37 9.00
C ARG A 100 32.57 -2.88 8.95
N ALA A 101 31.59 -3.66 8.52
CA ALA A 101 31.72 -5.11 8.39
C ALA A 101 32.78 -5.52 7.35
N LEU A 102 32.92 -4.75 6.27
CA LEU A 102 33.89 -5.01 5.19
C LEU A 102 35.25 -4.32 5.39
N GLY A 103 35.35 -3.35 6.29
CA GLY A 103 36.56 -2.54 6.46
C GLY A 103 36.86 -1.63 5.26
N ARG A 104 35.83 -1.19 4.53
CA ARG A 104 35.93 -0.27 3.39
C ARG A 104 34.74 0.68 3.35
N ASP A 105 34.92 1.84 2.72
CA ASP A 105 33.91 2.90 2.69
C ASP A 105 32.98 2.85 1.46
N ASP A 106 33.14 1.87 0.57
CA ASP A 106 32.26 1.68 -0.59
C ASP A 106 30.84 1.24 -0.16
N ASP A 107 29.82 1.80 -0.81
CA ASP A 107 28.44 1.39 -0.61
C ASP A 107 28.24 -0.10 -0.94
N PHE A 108 27.54 -0.81 -0.06
CA PHE A 108 27.11 -2.17 -0.30
C PHE A 108 25.92 -2.17 -1.27
N TYR A 109 25.81 -3.19 -2.11
CA TYR A 109 24.68 -3.28 -3.04
C TYR A 109 23.38 -3.52 -2.27
N VAL A 110 22.55 -2.49 -2.15
CA VAL A 110 21.27 -2.54 -1.44
C VAL A 110 20.14 -2.13 -2.38
N VAL A 111 19.09 -2.93 -2.50
CA VAL A 111 17.86 -2.56 -3.21
C VAL A 111 16.67 -2.52 -2.25
N ALA A 112 15.77 -1.58 -2.48
CA ALA A 112 14.58 -1.36 -1.66
C ALA A 112 13.34 -1.97 -2.32
N GLU A 113 12.56 -2.76 -1.59
CA GLU A 113 11.20 -3.07 -2.04
C GLU A 113 10.29 -1.86 -1.85
N LYS A 114 10.27 -0.96 -2.84
CA LYS A 114 9.46 0.26 -2.79
C LYS A 114 8.58 0.32 -4.02
N ILE A 115 7.26 0.43 -3.81
CA ILE A 115 6.29 0.58 -4.89
C ILE A 115 6.16 2.06 -5.27
N LEU A 116 6.56 2.41 -6.49
CA LEU A 116 6.48 3.77 -7.02
C LEU A 116 5.15 3.98 -7.76
N ALA A 117 4.41 5.02 -7.40
CA ALA A 117 3.26 5.47 -8.18
C ALA A 117 3.71 6.06 -9.53
N PRO A 118 2.83 6.17 -10.54
CA PRO A 118 3.17 6.81 -11.80
C PRO A 118 3.74 8.23 -11.62
N GLY A 119 4.94 8.46 -12.15
CA GLY A 119 5.67 9.73 -12.04
C GLY A 119 6.36 9.97 -10.69
N GLU A 120 6.26 9.02 -9.75
CA GLU A 120 7.01 9.05 -8.50
C GLU A 120 8.44 8.52 -8.71
N HIS A 121 9.41 9.11 -8.01
CA HIS A 121 10.79 8.67 -8.01
C HIS A 121 11.21 8.23 -6.61
N LEU A 122 12.15 7.30 -6.51
CA LEU A 122 12.75 6.92 -5.24
C LEU A 122 13.37 8.17 -4.57
N PRO A 123 13.22 8.37 -3.24
CA PRO A 123 13.84 9.51 -2.57
C PRO A 123 15.35 9.57 -2.83
N GLU A 124 15.86 10.69 -3.34
CA GLU A 124 17.26 10.83 -3.76
C GLU A 124 18.26 10.62 -2.62
N GLY A 125 17.82 10.85 -1.37
CA GLY A 125 18.68 10.66 -0.21
C GLY A 125 19.00 9.19 0.10
N TRP A 126 18.19 8.22 -0.35
CA TRP A 126 18.36 6.83 0.06
C TRP A 126 19.62 6.22 -0.56
N PRO A 127 20.64 5.81 0.24
CA PRO A 127 21.86 5.22 -0.29
C PRO A 127 21.62 3.76 -0.71
N THR A 128 20.92 3.59 -1.83
CA THR A 128 20.50 2.31 -2.40
C THR A 128 20.79 2.30 -3.91
N ALA A 129 20.96 1.10 -4.47
CA ALA A 129 21.12 0.90 -5.91
C ALA A 129 19.81 1.11 -6.70
N GLY A 130 18.66 1.18 -6.02
CA GLY A 130 17.35 1.36 -6.60
C GLY A 130 16.28 0.49 -5.93
N THR A 131 15.25 0.13 -6.69
CA THR A 131 14.12 -0.68 -6.22
C THR A 131 14.25 -2.15 -6.65
N THR A 132 13.27 -2.97 -6.24
CA THR A 132 13.07 -4.34 -6.74
C THR A 132 12.45 -4.41 -8.14
N GLY A 133 12.10 -3.29 -8.78
CA GLY A 133 11.81 -3.24 -10.21
C GLY A 133 10.35 -3.34 -10.64
N TYR A 134 9.37 -3.14 -9.74
CA TYR A 134 7.94 -3.15 -10.11
C TYR A 134 7.59 -2.05 -11.13
N GLU A 135 8.25 -0.90 -11.07
CA GLU A 135 8.06 0.17 -12.06
C GLU A 135 8.47 -0.27 -13.48
N PHE A 136 9.54 -1.06 -13.60
CA PHE A 136 9.94 -1.66 -14.88
C PHE A 136 8.94 -2.72 -15.34
N LEU A 137 8.49 -3.59 -14.42
CA LEU A 137 7.50 -4.62 -14.69
C LEU A 137 6.25 -4.04 -15.36
N ASN A 138 5.70 -2.99 -14.78
CA ASN A 138 4.49 -2.36 -15.29
C ASN A 138 4.73 -1.63 -16.61
N LEU A 139 5.88 -0.97 -16.75
CA LEU A 139 6.27 -0.28 -17.98
C LEU A 139 6.40 -1.27 -19.16
N VAL A 140 7.14 -2.37 -18.99
CA VAL A 140 7.38 -3.36 -20.04
C VAL A 140 6.11 -4.14 -20.37
N ASN A 141 5.30 -4.50 -19.36
CA ASN A 141 4.00 -5.15 -19.58
C ASN A 141 3.08 -4.28 -20.42
N GLY A 142 3.05 -2.97 -20.17
CA GLY A 142 2.22 -2.02 -20.90
C GLY A 142 2.56 -1.89 -22.38
N VAL A 143 3.79 -2.18 -22.81
CA VAL A 143 4.20 -2.15 -24.23
C VAL A 143 3.44 -3.19 -25.06
N PHE A 144 3.03 -4.31 -24.44
CA PHE A 144 2.33 -5.40 -25.12
C PHE A 144 0.80 -5.23 -25.14
N VAL A 145 0.27 -4.09 -24.69
CA VAL A 145 -1.17 -3.80 -24.71
C VAL A 145 -1.50 -2.89 -25.89
N ASP A 146 -2.45 -3.30 -26.74
CA ASP A 146 -2.91 -2.50 -27.88
C ASP A 146 -3.74 -1.29 -27.41
N ARG A 147 -3.03 -0.17 -27.23
CA ARG A 147 -3.57 1.11 -26.74
C ARG A 147 -4.70 1.65 -27.61
N ALA A 148 -4.73 1.33 -28.91
CA ALA A 148 -5.80 1.79 -29.80
C ALA A 148 -7.16 1.20 -29.42
N GLN A 149 -7.17 0.06 -28.72
CA GLN A 149 -8.39 -0.66 -28.32
C GLN A 149 -8.88 -0.31 -26.90
N ALA A 150 -8.27 0.66 -26.22
CA ALA A 150 -8.67 1.09 -24.88
C ALA A 150 -10.19 1.36 -24.78
N ARG A 151 -10.73 2.12 -25.74
CA ARG A 151 -12.16 2.45 -25.79
C ARG A 151 -13.04 1.24 -26.07
N ALA A 152 -12.57 0.28 -26.86
CA ALA A 152 -13.31 -0.94 -27.17
C ALA A 152 -13.42 -1.83 -25.92
N LEU A 153 -12.31 -2.07 -25.22
CA LEU A 153 -12.29 -2.85 -23.98
C LEU A 153 -13.08 -2.19 -22.86
N GLU A 154 -12.98 -0.86 -22.71
CA GLU A 154 -13.80 -0.08 -21.76
C GLU A 154 -15.29 -0.30 -22.02
N GLN A 155 -15.73 -0.27 -23.29
CA GLN A 155 -17.13 -0.53 -23.62
C GLN A 155 -17.57 -1.97 -23.35
N VAL A 156 -16.70 -2.96 -23.56
CA VAL A 156 -16.97 -4.36 -23.22
C VAL A 156 -17.20 -4.48 -21.72
N TYR A 157 -16.25 -3.99 -20.94
CA TYR A 157 -16.28 -4.04 -19.48
C TYR A 157 -17.50 -3.30 -18.91
N ALA A 158 -17.73 -2.06 -19.33
CA ALA A 158 -18.80 -1.25 -18.79
C ALA A 158 -20.21 -1.77 -19.12
N ARG A 159 -20.41 -2.41 -20.29
CA ARG A 159 -21.70 -3.06 -20.61
C ARG A 159 -21.96 -4.26 -19.71
N LEU A 160 -20.90 -4.95 -19.29
CA LEU A 160 -20.96 -6.14 -18.46
C LEU A 160 -21.29 -5.81 -17.01
N ILE A 161 -20.59 -4.82 -16.42
CA ILE A 161 -20.81 -4.44 -15.01
C ILE A 161 -21.96 -3.46 -14.81
N ARG A 162 -22.51 -2.87 -15.89
CA ARG A 162 -23.65 -1.93 -15.92
C ARG A 162 -23.47 -0.64 -15.10
N VAL A 163 -22.30 -0.43 -14.53
CA VAL A 163 -21.91 0.77 -13.79
C VAL A 163 -20.58 1.26 -14.37
N ARG A 164 -20.31 2.58 -14.31
CA ARG A 164 -19.06 3.18 -14.77
C ARG A 164 -18.50 4.13 -13.70
N PRO A 165 -18.05 3.61 -12.54
CA PRO A 165 -17.41 4.48 -11.57
C PRO A 165 -16.08 4.98 -12.15
N PRO A 166 -15.73 6.27 -12.01
CA PRO A 166 -14.37 6.74 -12.25
C PRO A 166 -13.37 5.89 -11.46
N PHE A 167 -12.23 5.56 -12.06
CA PHE A 167 -11.21 4.73 -11.40
C PHE A 167 -10.75 5.34 -10.06
N SER A 168 -10.59 6.66 -10.01
CA SER A 168 -10.26 7.41 -8.79
C SER A 168 -11.28 7.25 -7.66
N ASP A 169 -12.55 7.06 -8.00
CA ASP A 169 -13.61 6.85 -7.01
C ASP A 169 -13.51 5.42 -6.45
N VAL A 170 -13.25 4.43 -7.31
CA VAL A 170 -13.02 3.03 -6.88
C VAL A 170 -11.83 2.97 -5.92
N VAL A 171 -10.71 3.63 -6.24
CA VAL A 171 -9.52 3.68 -5.38
C VAL A 171 -9.84 4.27 -4.03
N TYR A 172 -10.49 5.44 -4.02
CA TYR A 172 -10.83 6.13 -2.78
C TYR A 172 -11.78 5.32 -1.90
N GLU A 173 -12.86 4.75 -2.46
CA GLU A 173 -13.82 3.95 -1.69
C GLU A 173 -13.19 2.68 -1.13
N CYS A 174 -12.25 2.05 -1.86
CA CYS A 174 -11.53 0.88 -1.35
C CYS A 174 -10.56 1.24 -0.22
N LYS A 175 -9.84 2.37 -0.31
CA LYS A 175 -9.00 2.86 0.79
C LYS A 175 -9.84 3.19 2.04
N ARG A 176 -11.02 3.80 1.86
CA ARG A 176 -11.97 4.05 2.95
C ARG A 176 -12.46 2.75 3.59
N LEU A 177 -12.85 1.76 2.78
CA LEU A 177 -13.28 0.46 3.27
C LEU A 177 -12.23 -0.19 4.18
N ILE A 178 -10.96 -0.18 3.80
CA ILE A 178 -9.86 -0.74 4.62
C ILE A 178 -9.75 -0.01 5.97
N MET A 179 -9.79 1.31 5.98
CA MET A 179 -9.76 2.10 7.23
C MET A 179 -11.00 1.91 8.11
N GLU A 180 -12.14 1.55 7.53
CA GLU A 180 -13.39 1.29 8.26
C GLU A 180 -13.50 -0.18 8.73
N THR A 181 -12.62 -1.08 8.27
CA THR A 181 -12.70 -2.51 8.57
C THR A 181 -11.43 -3.07 9.21
N SER A 182 -10.35 -3.29 8.45
CA SER A 182 -9.14 -3.97 8.95
C SER A 182 -8.12 -3.04 9.62
N MET A 183 -8.21 -1.74 9.37
CA MET A 183 -7.28 -0.71 9.88
C MET A 183 -7.96 0.39 10.71
N ALA A 184 -9.10 0.08 11.34
CA ALA A 184 -9.83 1.05 12.16
C ALA A 184 -9.05 1.43 13.42
N ALA A 185 -8.40 0.47 14.07
CA ALA A 185 -7.55 0.69 15.26
C ALA A 185 -6.41 1.69 14.98
N GLU A 186 -5.70 1.54 13.86
CA GLU A 186 -4.60 2.42 13.46
C GLU A 186 -5.08 3.85 13.20
N LEU A 187 -6.22 4.02 12.52
CA LEU A 187 -6.84 5.32 12.30
C LEU A 187 -7.31 5.97 13.61
N ASN A 188 -7.91 5.19 14.52
CA ASN A 188 -8.33 5.66 15.83
C ASN A 188 -7.14 6.15 16.66
N MET A 189 -6.04 5.39 16.68
CA MET A 189 -4.80 5.77 17.36
C MET A 189 -4.26 7.10 16.84
N LEU A 190 -4.17 7.30 15.52
CA LEU A 190 -3.75 8.58 14.94
C LEU A 190 -4.70 9.71 15.31
N SER A 191 -6.02 9.46 15.24
CA SER A 191 -7.03 10.47 15.54
C SER A 191 -6.94 10.96 16.99
N HIS A 192 -6.77 10.05 17.95
CA HIS A 192 -6.57 10.40 19.36
C HIS A 192 -5.24 11.13 19.60
N ARG A 193 -4.16 10.80 18.88
CA ARG A 193 -2.90 11.56 18.95
C ARG A 193 -3.07 12.96 18.40
N LEU A 194 -3.71 13.11 17.25
CA LEU A 194 -3.97 14.40 16.63
C LEU A 194 -4.87 15.28 17.51
N ASN A 195 -5.88 14.71 18.16
CA ASN A 195 -6.74 15.41 19.11
C ASN A 195 -5.98 15.92 20.34
N ARG A 196 -5.03 15.14 20.87
CA ARG A 196 -4.15 15.61 21.95
C ARG A 196 -3.29 16.80 21.52
N ILE A 197 -2.85 16.84 20.26
CA ILE A 197 -2.11 17.99 19.70
C ILE A 197 -3.05 19.20 19.55
N SER A 198 -4.28 19.00 19.08
CA SER A 198 -5.24 20.09 18.85
C SER A 198 -5.65 20.80 20.15
N GLU A 199 -5.83 20.05 21.25
CA GLU A 199 -6.25 20.54 22.57
C GLU A 199 -5.26 21.53 23.21
N LYS A 200 -3.97 21.48 22.85
CA LYS A 200 -2.91 22.32 23.44
C LYS A 200 -3.04 23.81 23.11
N HIS A 201 -3.73 24.18 22.04
CA HIS A 201 -3.80 25.58 21.61
C HIS A 201 -5.23 26.05 21.31
N ARG A 202 -5.51 27.32 21.64
CA ARG A 202 -6.85 27.92 21.49
C ARG A 202 -7.38 27.99 20.06
N SER A 203 -6.50 27.98 19.06
CA SER A 203 -6.92 28.01 17.64
C SER A 203 -7.39 26.65 17.11
N SER A 204 -7.09 25.55 17.83
CA SER A 204 -7.36 24.19 17.39
C SER A 204 -8.15 23.35 18.41
N ARG A 205 -8.27 23.80 19.68
CA ARG A 205 -8.89 23.02 20.77
C ARG A 205 -10.37 22.67 20.57
N ASP A 206 -11.07 23.42 19.71
CA ASP A 206 -12.48 23.16 19.39
C ASP A 206 -12.64 22.18 18.21
N PHE A 207 -11.53 21.72 17.60
CA PHE A 207 -11.59 20.63 16.63
C PHE A 207 -11.91 19.32 17.35
N THR A 208 -13.11 18.83 17.17
CA THR A 208 -13.59 17.61 17.81
C THR A 208 -12.85 16.39 17.28
N LEU A 209 -12.69 15.36 18.10
CA LEU A 209 -12.15 14.06 17.69
C LEU A 209 -12.84 13.55 16.41
N ALA A 210 -14.17 13.62 16.33
CA ALA A 210 -14.93 13.19 15.15
C ALA A 210 -14.55 13.96 13.87
N SER A 211 -14.31 15.28 13.97
CA SER A 211 -13.86 16.09 12.84
C SER A 211 -12.45 15.71 12.38
N LEU A 212 -11.55 15.44 13.33
CA LEU A 212 -10.16 15.05 13.07
C LEU A 212 -10.08 13.64 12.48
N THR A 213 -10.83 12.68 13.03
CA THR A 213 -10.95 11.32 12.48
C THR A 213 -11.46 11.35 11.04
N THR A 214 -12.52 12.14 10.79
CA THR A 214 -13.05 12.31 9.43
C THR A 214 -11.98 12.90 8.52
N ALA A 215 -11.37 14.02 8.90
CA ALA A 215 -10.36 14.68 8.08
C ALA A 215 -9.17 13.74 7.75
N LEU A 216 -8.66 13.00 8.74
CA LEU A 216 -7.59 12.03 8.53
C LEU A 216 -7.98 10.92 7.56
N ARG A 217 -9.16 10.30 7.75
CA ARG A 217 -9.67 9.26 6.84
C ARG A 217 -9.76 9.79 5.41
N GLU A 218 -10.33 10.98 5.22
CA GLU A 218 -10.51 11.54 3.89
C GLU A 218 -9.17 11.90 3.22
N ILE A 219 -8.21 12.43 3.98
CA ILE A 219 -6.86 12.73 3.48
C ILE A 219 -6.14 11.43 3.09
N ILE A 220 -6.14 10.41 3.95
CA ILE A 220 -5.46 9.13 3.67
C ILE A 220 -6.09 8.44 2.46
N ALA A 221 -7.42 8.44 2.33
CA ALA A 221 -8.10 7.88 1.17
C ALA A 221 -7.80 8.63 -0.14
N ALA A 222 -7.44 9.91 -0.05
CA ALA A 222 -7.07 10.76 -1.18
C ALA A 222 -5.56 10.75 -1.50
N PHE A 223 -4.73 10.07 -0.70
CA PHE A 223 -3.29 10.10 -0.87
C PHE A 223 -2.86 9.48 -2.21
N PRO A 224 -2.05 10.19 -3.02
CA PRO A 224 -1.71 9.76 -4.39
C PRO A 224 -0.54 8.76 -4.45
N VAL A 225 0.23 8.64 -3.38
CA VAL A 225 1.40 7.76 -3.25
C VAL A 225 1.24 6.85 -2.03
N TYR A 226 2.12 5.86 -1.87
CA TYR A 226 2.13 4.98 -0.69
C TYR A 226 2.36 5.78 0.59
N ARG A 227 3.36 6.66 0.60
CA ARG A 227 3.63 7.57 1.72
C ARG A 227 4.51 8.72 1.29
N THR A 228 4.58 9.73 2.15
CA THR A 228 5.61 10.77 2.13
C THR A 228 6.74 10.43 3.10
N TYR A 229 7.78 11.24 3.08
CA TYR A 229 8.99 11.17 3.90
C TYR A 229 9.27 12.52 4.59
N VAL A 230 8.23 13.30 4.87
CA VAL A 230 8.31 14.53 5.67
C VAL A 230 8.81 14.21 7.07
N GLY A 231 9.74 15.04 7.55
CA GLY A 231 10.35 14.88 8.86
C GLY A 231 11.50 13.87 8.91
N ASP A 232 11.84 13.19 7.81
CA ASP A 232 13.12 12.47 7.75
C ASP A 232 14.29 13.47 7.73
N PRO A 233 15.39 13.21 8.46
CA PRO A 233 16.55 14.08 8.41
C PRO A 233 17.04 14.21 6.96
N PRO A 234 17.33 15.43 6.47
CA PRO A 234 17.86 15.58 5.13
C PRO A 234 19.18 14.83 5.02
N LEU A 235 19.26 13.90 4.08
CA LEU A 235 20.47 13.11 3.81
C LEU A 235 21.46 13.85 2.90
N SER A 236 21.03 14.99 2.35
CA SER A 236 21.82 15.89 1.52
C SER A 236 21.58 17.33 1.99
N PRO A 237 22.58 18.24 1.89
CA PRO A 237 22.38 19.67 2.11
C PRO A 237 21.47 20.34 1.06
N ALA A 238 21.05 19.61 0.02
CA ALA A 238 20.02 20.08 -0.90
C ALA A 238 18.71 20.39 -0.14
N PRO A 239 17.99 21.45 -0.51
CA PRO A 239 16.69 21.74 0.08
C PRO A 239 15.76 20.53 -0.08
N PRO A 240 14.92 20.22 0.93
CA PRO A 240 13.99 19.10 0.85
C PRO A 240 13.12 19.23 -0.39
N ASP A 241 12.88 18.10 -1.07
CA ASP A 241 11.99 18.06 -2.23
C ASP A 241 10.57 18.47 -1.83
N ASP A 242 10.06 19.54 -2.44
CA ASP A 242 8.70 20.06 -2.21
C ASP A 242 7.61 19.09 -2.69
N ARG A 243 7.98 18.02 -3.42
CA ARG A 243 7.09 16.97 -3.90
C ARG A 243 6.17 16.41 -2.82
N ASP A 244 6.72 16.10 -1.64
CA ASP A 244 5.92 15.48 -0.58
C ASP A 244 4.89 16.47 -0.02
N ARG A 245 5.23 17.77 0.04
CA ARG A 245 4.29 18.84 0.38
C ARG A 245 3.19 18.97 -0.69
N GLU A 246 3.52 18.82 -1.96
CA GLU A 246 2.55 18.82 -3.06
C GLU A 246 1.57 17.63 -2.96
N TYR A 247 2.06 16.43 -2.65
CA TYR A 247 1.20 15.26 -2.43
C TYR A 247 0.22 15.48 -1.28
N ILE A 248 0.70 16.04 -0.17
CA ILE A 248 -0.14 16.39 0.99
C ILE A 248 -1.18 17.45 0.58
N ALA A 249 -0.77 18.53 -0.09
CA ALA A 249 -1.68 19.59 -0.53
C ALA A 249 -2.78 19.05 -1.46
N ARG A 250 -2.43 18.17 -2.41
CA ARG A 250 -3.38 17.52 -3.32
C ARG A 250 -4.38 16.63 -2.56
N ALA A 251 -3.91 15.83 -1.61
CA ALA A 251 -4.75 14.96 -0.81
C ALA A 251 -5.72 15.77 0.07
N VAL A 252 -5.24 16.83 0.73
CA VAL A 252 -6.05 17.73 1.55
C VAL A 252 -7.10 18.47 0.69
N ALA A 253 -6.71 19.01 -0.45
CA ALA A 253 -7.63 19.69 -1.35
C ALA A 253 -8.73 18.74 -1.88
N HIS A 254 -8.39 17.48 -2.12
CA HIS A 254 -9.35 16.47 -2.54
C HIS A 254 -10.31 16.07 -1.41
N ALA A 255 -9.79 15.87 -0.20
CA ALA A 255 -10.59 15.61 1.00
C ALA A 255 -11.60 16.74 1.26
N LYS A 256 -11.16 18.00 1.21
CA LYS A 256 -12.03 19.19 1.32
C LYS A 256 -13.19 19.18 0.34
N ARG A 257 -12.93 18.82 -0.93
CA ARG A 257 -13.98 18.75 -1.98
C ARG A 257 -14.98 17.62 -1.75
N ARG A 258 -14.55 16.49 -1.17
CA ARG A 258 -15.39 15.31 -0.91
C ARG A 258 -16.28 15.49 0.32
N THR A 259 -15.87 16.30 1.31
CA THR A 259 -16.65 16.55 2.53
C THR A 259 -16.87 18.06 2.77
N PRO A 260 -17.72 18.72 1.98
CA PRO A 260 -17.94 20.17 2.08
C PRO A 260 -18.62 20.60 3.38
N THR A 261 -19.23 19.66 4.12
CA THR A 261 -19.92 19.92 5.38
C THR A 261 -18.97 20.04 6.58
N LEU A 262 -17.73 19.56 6.46
CA LEU A 262 -16.73 19.70 7.51
C LEU A 262 -16.04 21.06 7.40
N ASN A 263 -15.76 21.69 8.54
CA ASN A 263 -15.08 22.99 8.57
C ASN A 263 -13.71 22.91 7.86
N ALA A 264 -13.51 23.75 6.85
CA ALA A 264 -12.27 23.78 6.06
C ALA A 264 -11.02 24.06 6.92
N SER A 265 -11.17 24.77 8.05
CA SER A 265 -10.05 25.07 8.95
C SER A 265 -9.44 23.82 9.59
N VAL A 266 -10.22 22.75 9.77
CA VAL A 266 -9.71 21.45 10.25
C VAL A 266 -8.71 20.90 9.24
N TYR A 267 -9.07 20.92 7.96
CA TYR A 267 -8.21 20.45 6.88
C TYR A 267 -6.96 21.30 6.69
N ASP A 268 -7.07 22.63 6.78
CA ASP A 268 -5.92 23.54 6.72
C ASP A 268 -4.95 23.29 7.89
N TRP A 269 -5.49 23.10 9.09
CA TRP A 269 -4.66 22.79 10.24
C TRP A 269 -3.97 21.42 10.13
N VAL A 270 -4.67 20.39 9.63
CA VAL A 270 -4.05 19.08 9.39
C VAL A 270 -2.98 19.19 8.29
N HIS A 271 -3.20 19.98 7.25
CA HIS A 271 -2.16 20.28 6.25
C HIS A 271 -0.90 20.88 6.90
N ASP A 272 -1.05 21.87 7.77
CA ASP A 272 0.08 22.51 8.44
C ASP A 272 0.83 21.55 9.36
N VAL A 273 0.10 20.68 10.07
CA VAL A 273 0.71 19.61 10.87
C VAL A 273 1.49 18.64 9.97
N LEU A 274 0.88 18.14 8.89
CA LEU A 274 1.49 17.15 7.99
C LEU A 274 2.70 17.70 7.22
N THR A 275 2.73 19.00 6.96
CA THR A 275 3.83 19.69 6.28
C THR A 275 4.86 20.26 7.25
N LEU A 276 4.72 20.01 8.56
CA LEU A 276 5.58 20.56 9.62
C LEU A 276 5.71 22.09 9.53
N CYS A 277 4.63 22.76 9.16
CA CYS A 277 4.50 24.21 9.28
C CYS A 277 4.27 24.53 10.76
N PHE A 278 5.36 24.82 11.47
CA PHE A 278 5.30 25.12 12.89
C PHE A 278 4.80 26.55 13.12
N PRO A 279 3.79 26.75 13.98
CA PRO A 279 3.37 28.08 14.36
C PRO A 279 4.42 28.72 15.28
N ASP A 280 4.48 30.05 15.30
CA ASP A 280 5.47 30.82 16.05
C ASP A 280 5.50 30.53 17.57
N TRP A 281 4.40 30.02 18.13
CA TRP A 281 4.29 29.67 19.55
C TRP A 281 4.75 28.26 19.89
N ALA A 282 5.04 27.41 18.89
CA ALA A 282 5.40 26.01 19.11
C ALA A 282 6.74 25.93 19.85
N SER A 283 6.75 25.24 20.99
CA SER A 283 7.99 24.87 21.66
C SER A 283 8.72 23.75 20.91
N ASP A 284 9.99 23.52 21.23
CA ASP A 284 10.74 22.37 20.70
C ASP A 284 10.02 21.03 20.96
N GLN A 285 9.34 20.92 22.11
CA GLN A 285 8.54 19.75 22.46
C GLN A 285 7.31 19.59 21.55
N ASP A 286 6.63 20.70 21.20
CA ASP A 286 5.49 20.68 20.27
C ASP A 286 5.97 20.32 18.85
N CYS A 287 7.12 20.84 18.45
CA CYS A 287 7.74 20.50 17.17
C CYS A 287 8.08 19.01 17.09
N ALA A 288 8.71 18.45 18.13
CA ALA A 288 9.06 17.04 18.21
C ALA A 288 7.81 16.13 18.18
N GLU A 289 6.75 16.48 18.91
CA GLU A 289 5.49 15.72 18.91
C GLU A 289 4.81 15.73 17.54
N ARG A 290 4.82 16.86 16.83
CA ARG A 290 4.30 16.92 15.45
C ARG A 290 5.13 16.07 14.49
N VAL A 291 6.46 16.11 14.58
CA VAL A 291 7.33 15.23 13.76
C VAL A 291 6.99 13.76 14.02
N ASP A 292 6.83 13.37 15.29
CA ASP A 292 6.46 12.01 15.67
C ASP A 292 5.07 11.60 15.15
N PHE A 293 4.11 12.51 15.20
CA PHE A 293 2.79 12.31 14.60
C PHE A 293 2.88 12.12 13.08
N VAL A 294 3.61 12.99 12.37
CA VAL A 294 3.76 12.91 10.90
C VAL A 294 4.43 11.61 10.49
N ARG A 295 5.49 11.19 11.17
CA ARG A 295 6.15 9.90 10.88
C ARG A 295 5.20 8.71 11.09
N SER A 296 4.37 8.77 12.13
CA SER A 296 3.36 7.73 12.39
C SER A 296 2.23 7.73 11.35
N PHE A 297 1.78 8.90 10.90
CA PHE A 297 0.84 9.04 9.79
C PHE A 297 1.38 8.38 8.51
N GLN A 298 2.65 8.63 8.19
CA GLN A 298 3.32 8.06 7.01
C GLN A 298 3.49 6.53 7.09
N GLN A 299 3.56 5.94 8.29
CA GLN A 299 3.57 4.49 8.47
C GLN A 299 2.21 3.82 8.22
N ILE A 300 1.12 4.59 8.16
CA ILE A 300 -0.25 4.06 7.96
C ILE A 300 -0.74 4.25 6.52
N THR A 301 -0.33 5.33 5.84
CA THR A 301 -0.76 5.59 4.45
C THR A 301 -0.32 4.48 3.49
N GLY A 302 0.85 3.88 3.74
CA GLY A 302 1.42 2.78 2.94
C GLY A 302 0.54 1.53 3.00
N PRO A 303 0.32 0.94 4.20
CA PRO A 303 -0.62 -0.15 4.41
C PRO A 303 -2.03 0.08 3.85
N VAL A 304 -2.62 1.26 4.07
CA VAL A 304 -3.95 1.58 3.53
C VAL A 304 -3.94 1.58 2.01
N THR A 305 -2.84 2.04 1.38
CA THR A 305 -2.67 1.97 -0.07
C THR A 305 -2.46 0.54 -0.54
N ALA A 306 -1.62 -0.26 0.09
CA ALA A 306 -1.41 -1.66 -0.29
C ALA A 306 -2.73 -2.46 -0.21
N LYS A 307 -3.43 -2.42 0.93
CA LYS A 307 -4.68 -3.17 1.14
C LYS A 307 -5.84 -2.60 0.32
N GLY A 308 -5.94 -1.28 0.24
CA GLY A 308 -7.03 -0.60 -0.46
C GLY A 308 -6.87 -0.63 -1.97
N TYR A 309 -5.64 -0.59 -2.48
CA TYR A 309 -5.35 -0.59 -3.91
C TYR A 309 -5.04 -2.00 -4.41
N GLU A 310 -3.93 -2.58 -3.95
CA GLU A 310 -3.43 -3.84 -4.49
C GLU A 310 -4.34 -5.03 -4.17
N ASP A 311 -4.82 -5.10 -2.93
CA ASP A 311 -5.61 -6.25 -2.46
C ASP A 311 -7.12 -6.03 -2.64
N THR A 312 -7.55 -4.85 -3.11
CA THR A 312 -8.98 -4.54 -3.30
C THR A 312 -9.29 -3.95 -4.68
N VAL A 313 -8.70 -2.82 -5.08
CA VAL A 313 -8.97 -2.18 -6.39
C VAL A 313 -8.61 -3.12 -7.54
N LEU A 314 -7.47 -3.79 -7.47
CA LEU A 314 -6.98 -4.70 -8.53
C LEU A 314 -7.88 -5.92 -8.75
N TYR A 315 -8.81 -6.19 -7.84
CA TYR A 315 -9.83 -7.26 -7.97
C TYR A 315 -11.23 -6.71 -8.28
N ARG A 316 -11.43 -5.39 -8.20
CA ARG A 316 -12.70 -4.71 -8.49
C ARG A 316 -12.72 -4.01 -9.85
N PHE A 317 -11.57 -3.58 -10.37
CA PHE A 317 -11.47 -2.91 -11.66
C PHE A 317 -10.95 -3.87 -12.74
N ASN A 318 -11.82 -4.77 -13.23
CA ASN A 318 -11.40 -5.91 -14.06
C ASN A 318 -11.41 -5.65 -15.57
N ARG A 319 -11.19 -4.40 -16.01
CA ARG A 319 -11.21 -4.02 -17.44
C ARG A 319 -10.27 -4.88 -18.29
N LEU A 320 -9.02 -5.00 -17.86
CA LEU A 320 -7.99 -5.87 -18.42
C LEU A 320 -7.03 -6.24 -17.28
N VAL A 321 -7.17 -7.45 -16.72
CA VAL A 321 -6.55 -7.82 -15.43
C VAL A 321 -5.04 -8.07 -15.50
N SER A 322 -4.45 -8.07 -16.70
CA SER A 322 -2.99 -8.03 -16.86
C SER A 322 -2.37 -6.68 -16.51
N LEU A 323 -3.16 -5.61 -16.47
CA LEU A 323 -2.76 -4.30 -15.96
C LEU A 323 -2.95 -4.18 -14.44
N ASN A 324 -3.62 -5.15 -13.83
CA ASN A 324 -3.91 -5.16 -12.40
C ASN A 324 -2.77 -5.84 -11.65
N GLU A 325 -1.66 -5.11 -11.51
CA GLU A 325 -0.45 -5.58 -10.85
C GLU A 325 0.05 -4.69 -9.71
N VAL A 326 0.92 -5.25 -8.87
CA VAL A 326 1.68 -4.52 -7.86
C VAL A 326 2.46 -3.37 -8.53
N GLY A 327 2.24 -2.14 -8.06
CA GLY A 327 2.78 -0.91 -8.67
C GLY A 327 2.16 -0.48 -10.00
N GLY A 328 1.18 -1.23 -10.52
CA GLY A 328 0.48 -0.90 -11.76
C GLY A 328 -0.59 0.17 -11.56
N ASP A 329 -0.93 0.87 -12.64
CA ASP A 329 -2.07 1.80 -12.68
C ASP A 329 -3.07 1.39 -13.76
N PRO A 330 -4.13 0.63 -13.41
CA PRO A 330 -5.14 0.18 -14.35
C PRO A 330 -5.90 1.30 -15.07
N SER A 331 -5.81 2.56 -14.62
CA SER A 331 -6.36 3.69 -15.38
C SER A 331 -5.59 3.95 -16.67
N ARG A 332 -4.29 3.65 -16.68
CA ARG A 332 -3.39 3.75 -17.84
C ARG A 332 -3.49 2.49 -18.68
N PHE A 333 -4.08 2.59 -19.87
CA PHE A 333 -4.25 1.45 -20.77
C PHE A 333 -3.03 1.29 -21.67
N GLY A 334 -2.04 0.53 -21.20
CA GLY A 334 -0.78 0.28 -21.90
C GLY A 334 0.21 1.46 -21.89
N THR A 335 1.40 1.21 -22.43
CA THR A 335 2.56 2.13 -22.43
C THR A 335 3.00 2.44 -23.85
N ALA A 336 3.22 3.71 -24.18
CA ALA A 336 3.76 4.07 -25.50
C ALA A 336 5.23 3.65 -25.62
N LEU A 337 5.68 3.21 -26.80
CA LEU A 337 7.09 2.84 -26.98
C LEU A 337 8.06 4.00 -26.70
N GLY A 338 7.68 5.24 -27.07
CA GLY A 338 8.46 6.44 -26.74
C GLY A 338 8.55 6.72 -25.25
N GLU A 339 7.48 6.43 -24.50
CA GLU A 339 7.48 6.52 -23.03
C GLU A 339 8.39 5.45 -22.42
N PHE A 340 8.30 4.19 -22.90
CA PHE A 340 9.19 3.11 -22.47
C PHE A 340 10.67 3.47 -22.67
N HIS A 341 11.02 4.05 -23.82
CA HIS A 341 12.41 4.48 -24.06
C HIS A 341 12.83 5.66 -23.17
N ALA A 342 11.96 6.65 -22.96
CA ALA A 342 12.25 7.78 -22.08
C ALA A 342 12.49 7.34 -20.63
N GLU A 343 11.66 6.45 -20.11
CA GLU A 343 11.80 5.89 -18.75
C GLU A 343 13.09 5.05 -18.62
N ASN A 344 13.49 4.29 -19.65
CA ASN A 344 14.77 3.56 -19.62
C ASN A 344 15.98 4.50 -19.61
N VAL A 345 15.92 5.64 -20.32
CA VAL A 345 16.96 6.68 -20.25
C VAL A 345 17.05 7.25 -18.84
N GLU A 346 15.89 7.55 -18.23
CA GLU A 346 15.86 8.10 -16.87
C GLU A 346 16.35 7.11 -15.82
N ARG A 347 15.96 5.84 -15.92
CA ARG A 347 16.48 4.75 -15.07
C ARG A 347 17.99 4.65 -15.14
N ARG A 348 18.58 4.70 -16.34
CA ARG A 348 20.04 4.69 -16.51
C ARG A 348 20.71 5.91 -15.88
N ARG A 349 20.05 7.07 -15.87
CA ARG A 349 20.57 8.31 -15.28
C ARG A 349 20.52 8.30 -13.75
N ARG A 350 19.40 7.87 -13.16
CA ARG A 350 19.17 7.96 -11.71
C ARG A 350 19.60 6.73 -10.93
N SER A 351 19.34 5.54 -11.46
CA SER A 351 19.52 4.28 -10.73
C SER A 351 19.96 3.16 -11.69
N PRO A 352 21.17 3.26 -12.27
CA PRO A 352 21.64 2.32 -13.30
C PRO A 352 21.76 0.86 -12.81
N HIS A 353 21.73 0.63 -11.50
CA HIS A 353 21.86 -0.68 -10.86
C HIS A 353 20.57 -1.17 -10.20
N THR A 354 19.45 -0.49 -10.44
CA THR A 354 18.11 -0.91 -9.99
C THR A 354 17.70 -2.21 -10.68
N LEU A 355 16.85 -3.02 -10.06
CA LEU A 355 16.37 -4.26 -10.67
C LEU A 355 15.33 -3.99 -11.77
N SER A 356 15.26 -4.90 -12.73
CA SER A 356 14.25 -4.96 -13.77
C SER A 356 13.47 -6.26 -13.62
N ALA A 357 12.40 -6.23 -12.83
CA ALA A 357 11.58 -7.41 -12.57
C ALA A 357 10.50 -7.59 -13.64
N THR A 358 10.15 -8.85 -13.90
CA THR A 358 8.97 -9.23 -14.70
C THR A 358 8.04 -10.17 -13.92
N ALA A 359 8.55 -10.93 -12.96
CA ALA A 359 7.75 -11.66 -11.99
C ALA A 359 8.45 -11.64 -10.62
N THR A 360 7.65 -11.68 -9.55
CA THR A 360 8.14 -11.77 -8.17
C THR A 360 7.31 -12.78 -7.39
N HIS A 361 7.60 -12.97 -6.11
CA HIS A 361 6.76 -13.77 -5.23
C HIS A 361 5.44 -13.08 -4.86
N ASP A 362 5.32 -11.77 -5.04
CA ASP A 362 4.12 -10.98 -4.68
C ASP A 362 3.33 -10.46 -5.89
N THR A 363 3.85 -10.62 -7.12
CA THR A 363 3.09 -10.31 -8.34
C THR A 363 1.75 -11.03 -8.32
N LYS A 364 0.66 -10.30 -8.58
CA LYS A 364 -0.71 -10.85 -8.59
C LYS A 364 -0.86 -11.95 -9.64
N ARG A 365 -0.07 -11.90 -10.72
CA ARG A 365 -0.05 -12.89 -11.83
C ARG A 365 1.37 -13.05 -12.36
N GLY A 366 1.78 -14.25 -12.78
CA GLY A 366 3.08 -14.44 -13.44
C GLY A 366 3.17 -13.73 -14.80
N GLU A 367 4.39 -13.47 -15.27
CA GLU A 367 4.63 -12.73 -16.54
C GLU A 367 3.95 -13.35 -17.76
N ASP A 368 4.03 -14.67 -17.94
CA ASP A 368 3.38 -15.38 -19.05
C ASP A 368 1.84 -15.29 -19.01
N VAL A 369 1.28 -15.31 -17.80
CA VAL A 369 -0.18 -15.17 -17.60
C VAL A 369 -0.62 -13.76 -18.06
N ARG A 370 0.13 -12.72 -17.69
CA ARG A 370 -0.16 -11.35 -18.12
C ARG A 370 0.03 -11.18 -19.62
N THR A 371 1.10 -11.72 -20.21
CA THR A 371 1.35 -11.68 -21.65
C THR A 371 0.20 -12.28 -22.46
N ARG A 372 -0.35 -13.43 -22.04
CA ARG A 372 -1.52 -14.03 -22.71
C ARG A 372 -2.78 -13.19 -22.58
N ILE A 373 -3.00 -12.58 -21.41
CA ILE A 373 -4.16 -11.70 -21.18
C ILE A 373 -4.02 -10.39 -21.99
N ASN A 374 -2.79 -9.88 -22.19
CA ASN A 374 -2.55 -8.67 -23.00
C ASN A 374 -3.10 -8.82 -24.44
N VAL A 375 -3.04 -10.02 -25.03
CA VAL A 375 -3.62 -10.31 -26.36
C VAL A 375 -5.12 -10.01 -26.44
N LEU A 376 -5.86 -10.07 -25.32
CA LEU A 376 -7.28 -9.70 -25.30
C LEU A 376 -7.50 -8.24 -25.72
N SER A 377 -6.50 -7.37 -25.55
CA SER A 377 -6.55 -5.99 -26.03
C SER A 377 -6.54 -5.91 -27.56
N GLU A 378 -5.93 -6.86 -28.27
CA GLU A 378 -5.84 -6.89 -29.74
C GLU A 378 -7.13 -7.41 -30.40
N ILE A 379 -7.92 -8.22 -29.68
CA ILE A 379 -9.12 -8.90 -30.19
C ILE A 379 -10.41 -8.58 -29.39
N PRO A 380 -10.75 -7.31 -29.14
CA PRO A 380 -11.88 -6.89 -28.30
C PRO A 380 -13.23 -7.48 -28.73
N ALA A 381 -13.47 -7.55 -30.05
CA ALA A 381 -14.73 -8.01 -30.61
C ALA A 381 -14.93 -9.51 -30.41
N GLU A 382 -13.89 -10.32 -30.65
CA GLU A 382 -13.92 -11.76 -30.41
C GLU A 382 -14.03 -12.04 -28.91
N TRP A 383 -13.23 -11.36 -28.09
CA TRP A 383 -13.27 -11.50 -26.64
C TRP A 383 -14.69 -11.28 -26.09
N ARG A 384 -15.35 -10.19 -26.50
CA ARG A 384 -16.74 -9.90 -26.13
C ARG A 384 -17.69 -11.04 -26.53
N ALA A 385 -17.53 -11.59 -27.74
CA ALA A 385 -18.38 -12.67 -28.23
C ALA A 385 -18.20 -13.96 -27.41
N ARG A 386 -16.95 -14.29 -27.04
CA ARG A 386 -16.63 -15.45 -26.20
C ARG A 386 -17.17 -15.31 -24.79
N VAL A 387 -16.96 -14.16 -24.15
CA VAL A 387 -17.54 -13.88 -22.82
C VAL A 387 -19.05 -14.03 -22.84
N ALA A 388 -19.76 -13.42 -23.79
CA ALA A 388 -21.21 -13.55 -23.89
C ALA A 388 -21.66 -15.01 -24.11
N ALA A 389 -20.91 -15.81 -24.88
CA ALA A 389 -21.19 -17.22 -25.07
C ALA A 389 -21.01 -18.01 -23.76
N TRP A 390 -19.89 -17.81 -23.04
CA TRP A 390 -19.62 -18.50 -21.78
C TRP A 390 -20.60 -18.09 -20.68
N GLN A 391 -21.00 -16.83 -20.57
CA GLN A 391 -22.05 -16.38 -19.64
C GLN A 391 -23.37 -17.12 -19.86
N ARG A 392 -23.76 -17.37 -21.13
CA ARG A 392 -24.96 -18.14 -21.46
C ARG A 392 -24.83 -19.61 -21.07
N LEU A 393 -23.68 -20.23 -21.35
CA LEU A 393 -23.40 -21.62 -21.00
C LEU A 393 -23.38 -21.84 -19.48
N ASN A 394 -22.77 -20.90 -18.75
CA ASN A 394 -22.57 -20.99 -17.31
C ASN A 394 -23.76 -20.49 -16.48
N ARG A 395 -24.81 -19.94 -17.11
CA ARG A 395 -26.00 -19.43 -16.42
C ARG A 395 -26.63 -20.44 -15.47
N LYS A 396 -26.63 -21.72 -15.84
CA LYS A 396 -27.19 -22.83 -15.02
C LYS A 396 -26.40 -23.13 -13.74
N HIS A 397 -25.15 -22.64 -13.63
CA HIS A 397 -24.28 -22.87 -12.50
C HIS A 397 -24.30 -21.72 -11.48
N ARG A 398 -25.00 -20.62 -11.77
CA ARG A 398 -25.14 -19.50 -10.82
C ARG A 398 -26.10 -19.86 -9.71
N THR A 399 -25.74 -19.47 -8.50
CA THR A 399 -26.58 -19.58 -7.30
C THR A 399 -26.93 -18.20 -6.77
N VAL A 400 -27.87 -18.14 -5.84
CA VAL A 400 -28.19 -16.91 -5.10
C VAL A 400 -27.58 -17.03 -3.71
N VAL A 401 -26.72 -16.07 -3.36
CA VAL A 401 -26.11 -15.93 -2.03
C VAL A 401 -26.44 -14.53 -1.56
N ASP A 402 -27.01 -14.39 -0.36
CA ASP A 402 -27.43 -13.10 0.22
C ASP A 402 -28.31 -12.24 -0.72
N GLY A 403 -29.19 -12.91 -1.46
CA GLY A 403 -30.09 -12.25 -2.43
C GLY A 403 -29.42 -11.81 -3.74
N GLN A 404 -28.14 -12.10 -3.95
CA GLN A 404 -27.39 -11.71 -5.15
C GLN A 404 -26.97 -12.93 -5.99
N PRO A 405 -27.11 -12.88 -7.34
CA PRO A 405 -26.57 -13.91 -8.22
C PRO A 405 -25.05 -14.00 -8.12
N THR A 406 -24.53 -15.17 -7.78
CA THR A 406 -23.10 -15.45 -7.57
C THR A 406 -22.59 -16.51 -8.56
N PRO A 407 -21.44 -16.30 -9.22
CA PRO A 407 -20.64 -15.08 -9.20
C PRO A 407 -21.38 -13.91 -9.89
N GLY A 408 -21.17 -12.71 -9.35
CA GLY A 408 -21.59 -11.47 -10.00
C GLY A 408 -20.87 -11.28 -11.34
N ALA A 409 -21.40 -10.42 -12.21
CA ALA A 409 -20.83 -10.24 -13.56
C ALA A 409 -19.34 -9.85 -13.53
N ASN A 410 -18.95 -8.94 -12.63
CA ASN A 410 -17.56 -8.49 -12.52
C ASN A 410 -16.60 -9.64 -12.14
N THR A 411 -16.97 -10.45 -11.14
CA THR A 411 -16.20 -11.62 -10.70
C THR A 411 -16.11 -12.67 -11.80
N GLU A 412 -17.20 -12.91 -12.51
CA GLU A 412 -17.21 -13.86 -13.63
C GLU A 412 -16.30 -13.39 -14.79
N TYR A 413 -16.21 -12.08 -15.03
CA TYR A 413 -15.30 -11.51 -16.04
C TYR A 413 -13.82 -11.65 -15.64
N LEU A 414 -13.50 -11.48 -14.35
CA LEU A 414 -12.18 -11.80 -13.79
C LEU A 414 -11.84 -13.27 -14.00
N VAL A 415 -12.77 -14.17 -13.67
CA VAL A 415 -12.64 -15.63 -13.87
C VAL A 415 -12.26 -15.97 -15.31
N TYR A 416 -12.96 -15.42 -16.29
CA TYR A 416 -12.69 -15.72 -17.70
C TYR A 416 -11.29 -15.24 -18.14
N GLN A 417 -10.86 -14.04 -17.73
CA GLN A 417 -9.52 -13.55 -18.07
C GLN A 417 -8.44 -14.41 -17.40
N THR A 418 -8.61 -14.75 -16.13
CA THR A 418 -7.67 -15.63 -15.40
C THR A 418 -7.56 -17.00 -16.07
N LEU A 419 -8.67 -17.61 -16.48
CA LEU A 419 -8.64 -18.88 -17.19
C LEU A 419 -7.87 -18.77 -18.51
N VAL A 420 -8.13 -17.75 -19.32
CA VAL A 420 -7.40 -17.54 -20.58
C VAL A 420 -5.90 -17.36 -20.34
N GLY A 421 -5.52 -16.57 -19.33
CA GLY A 421 -4.11 -16.34 -19.02
C GLY A 421 -3.39 -17.60 -18.52
N ALA A 422 -3.99 -18.33 -17.59
CA ALA A 422 -3.35 -19.44 -16.90
C ALA A 422 -3.52 -20.81 -17.60
N TRP A 423 -4.32 -20.91 -18.67
CA TRP A 423 -4.61 -22.20 -19.31
C TRP A 423 -3.39 -22.88 -19.95
N PRO A 424 -3.16 -24.18 -19.78
CA PRO A 424 -3.89 -25.10 -18.92
C PRO A 424 -3.55 -24.87 -17.43
N ILE A 425 -4.58 -24.78 -16.60
CA ILE A 425 -4.46 -24.70 -15.14
C ILE A 425 -5.22 -25.88 -14.51
N ASP A 426 -4.65 -26.45 -13.47
CA ASP A 426 -5.31 -27.47 -12.66
C ASP A 426 -6.54 -26.90 -11.92
N VAL A 427 -7.57 -27.73 -11.73
CA VAL A 427 -8.84 -27.32 -11.11
C VAL A 427 -8.66 -26.92 -9.65
N GLU A 428 -7.80 -27.62 -8.90
CA GLU A 428 -7.56 -27.31 -7.49
C GLU A 428 -6.84 -25.96 -7.38
N ARG A 429 -5.81 -25.75 -8.19
CA ARG A 429 -5.11 -24.45 -8.28
C ARG A 429 -6.06 -23.31 -8.66
N PHE A 430 -6.95 -23.54 -9.62
CA PHE A 430 -7.91 -22.53 -10.05
C PHE A 430 -8.95 -22.21 -8.97
N ARG A 431 -9.43 -23.22 -8.22
CA ARG A 431 -10.34 -23.01 -7.09
C ARG A 431 -9.64 -22.24 -5.96
N ALA A 432 -8.41 -22.60 -5.62
CA ALA A 432 -7.63 -21.92 -4.60
C ALA A 432 -7.38 -20.44 -4.94
N TYR A 433 -7.22 -20.10 -6.23
CA TYR A 433 -7.07 -18.71 -6.67
C TYR A 433 -8.34 -17.85 -6.52
N LEU A 434 -9.52 -18.47 -6.56
CA LEU A 434 -10.81 -17.77 -6.48
C LEU A 434 -11.42 -17.74 -5.07
N ALA A 435 -10.92 -18.58 -4.16
CA ALA A 435 -11.32 -18.63 -2.77
C ALA A 435 -10.70 -17.44 -2.02
#